data_AF-A0A5N5MLX2-F1
#
_entry.id   AF-A0A5N5MLX2-F1
#
_cell.length_a   1.000
_cell.length_b   1.000
_cell.length_c   1.000
_cell.angle_alpha   90.00
_cell.angle_beta   90.00
_cell.angle_gamma   90.00
#
_symmetry.space_group_name_H-M   'P 1'
#
loop_
_entity.id
_entity.type
_entity.pdbx_description
1 polymer ?
#
loop_
_entity_poly.entity_id
_entity_poly.type
_entity_poly.pdbx_seq_one_letter_code
_entity_poly.pdbx_strand_id
1 'polypeptide(L)'
;MTLMVCNKKRSKIEIEKKTKWWKLKKEECCEDFRQKLRQALGGQVVLPDDWETTAEVIRVTGRKVLGVSSGRRKEDKETWWWNEGVQDSIQRKTLAKKKWNMDRTEEKRQEYKELQCRVKREVSKAKQEA
;
A
#
# COMPACT_ATOMS: atom_id res chain seq x y z
N MET A 1 -31.27 -16.22 18.69
CA MET A 1 -31.29 -15.22 17.60
C MET A 1 -29.90 -15.16 16.98
N THR A 2 -29.65 -15.95 15.94
CA THR A 2 -28.34 -16.09 15.31
C THR A 2 -28.15 -14.92 14.34
N LEU A 3 -27.27 -13.97 14.66
CA LEU A 3 -26.96 -12.84 13.78
C LEU A 3 -26.20 -13.36 12.55
N MET A 4 -26.87 -13.41 11.41
CA MET A 4 -26.24 -13.62 10.11
C MET A 4 -25.41 -12.38 9.77
N VAL A 5 -24.10 -12.45 9.98
CA VAL A 5 -23.17 -11.45 9.44
C VAL A 5 -23.03 -11.70 7.94
N CYS A 6 -23.87 -11.05 7.15
CA CYS A 6 -23.79 -11.08 5.69
C CYS A 6 -22.53 -10.32 5.24
N ASN A 7 -21.41 -11.03 5.07
CA ASN A 7 -20.22 -10.48 4.42
C ASN A 7 -20.54 -10.20 2.95
N LYS A 8 -21.03 -8.99 2.67
CA LYS A 8 -21.32 -8.49 1.32
C LYS A 8 -20.00 -8.44 0.56
N LYS A 9 -19.79 -9.38 -0.37
CA LYS A 9 -18.61 -9.39 -1.24
C LYS A 9 -18.58 -8.05 -1.98
N ARG A 10 -17.57 -7.21 -1.68
CA ARG A 10 -17.37 -5.94 -2.38
C ARG A 10 -17.30 -6.21 -3.88
N SER A 11 -18.19 -5.57 -4.64
CA SER A 11 -18.19 -5.66 -6.09
C SER A 11 -16.78 -5.29 -6.60
N LYS A 12 -16.30 -6.06 -7.57
CA LYS A 12 -14.99 -5.82 -8.18
C LYS A 12 -15.14 -4.59 -9.08
N ILE A 13 -14.97 -3.41 -8.51
CA ILE A 13 -14.92 -2.17 -9.29
C ILE A 13 -13.77 -2.35 -10.29
N GLU A 14 -14.11 -2.31 -11.58
CA GLU A 14 -13.15 -2.36 -12.67
C GLU A 14 -12.45 -1.01 -12.74
N ILE A 15 -11.31 -0.93 -12.06
CA ILE A 15 -10.50 0.28 -12.03
C ILE A 15 -9.52 0.20 -13.21
N GLU A 16 -9.49 1.26 -14.02
CA GLU A 16 -8.58 1.36 -15.14
C GLU A 16 -7.12 1.19 -14.70
N LYS A 17 -6.41 0.31 -15.38
CA LYS A 17 -4.99 0.04 -15.13
C LYS A 17 -4.17 1.26 -15.56
N LYS A 18 -3.43 1.87 -14.61
CA LYS A 18 -2.60 3.06 -14.89
C LYS A 18 -1.14 2.69 -15.09
N THR A 19 -0.49 3.23 -16.12
CA THR A 19 0.95 3.12 -16.35
C THR A 19 1.73 3.74 -15.19
N LYS A 20 2.82 3.09 -14.76
CA LYS A 20 3.64 3.54 -13.62
C LYS A 20 4.62 4.66 -14.01
N TRP A 21 4.11 5.82 -14.44
CA TRP A 21 4.93 6.96 -14.88
C TRP A 21 5.94 7.45 -13.84
N TRP A 22 5.63 7.32 -12.55
CA TRP A 22 6.54 7.67 -11.45
C TRP A 22 7.88 6.93 -11.47
N LYS A 23 7.98 5.77 -12.16
CA LYS A 23 9.25 5.06 -12.35
C LYS A 23 10.24 5.79 -13.25
N LEU A 24 9.79 6.75 -14.06
CA LEU A 24 10.67 7.60 -14.89
C LEU A 24 11.58 8.50 -14.06
N LYS A 25 11.29 8.69 -12.77
CA LYS A 25 12.21 9.36 -11.84
C LYS A 25 13.51 8.60 -11.63
N LYS A 26 13.55 7.30 -11.94
CA LYS A 26 14.77 6.49 -11.91
C LYS A 26 15.46 6.59 -13.27
N GLU A 27 16.73 6.98 -13.25
CA GLU A 27 17.52 7.24 -14.45
C GLU A 27 17.64 6.00 -15.35
N GLU A 28 17.90 4.82 -14.76
CA GLU A 28 17.95 3.53 -15.48
C GLU A 28 16.63 3.22 -16.22
N CYS A 29 15.49 3.39 -15.54
CA CYS A 29 14.17 3.13 -16.14
C CYS A 29 13.81 4.17 -17.21
N CYS A 30 14.35 5.38 -17.11
CA CYS A 30 14.16 6.44 -18.09
C CYS A 30 14.91 6.13 -19.38
N GLU A 31 16.19 5.76 -19.28
CA GLU A 31 17.02 5.44 -20.45
C GLU A 31 16.53 4.18 -21.18
N ASP A 32 16.15 3.13 -20.44
CA ASP A 32 15.50 1.93 -21.02
C ASP A 32 14.22 2.27 -21.79
N PHE A 33 13.41 3.20 -21.25
CA PHE A 33 12.19 3.64 -21.89
C PHE A 33 12.48 4.46 -23.16
N ARG A 34 13.45 5.38 -23.10
CA ARG A 34 13.88 6.20 -24.25
C ARG A 34 14.44 5.33 -25.37
N GLN A 35 15.27 4.34 -25.05
CA GLN A 35 15.83 3.42 -26.03
C GLN A 35 14.74 2.63 -26.74
N LYS A 36 13.80 2.04 -25.98
CA LYS A 36 12.70 1.26 -26.58
C LYS A 36 11.71 2.13 -27.33
N LEU A 37 11.51 3.39 -26.90
CA LEU A 37 10.66 4.33 -27.62
C LEU A 37 11.29 4.73 -28.97
N ARG A 38 12.61 5.00 -29.00
CA ARG A 38 13.35 5.25 -30.25
C ARG A 38 13.27 4.05 -31.19
N GLN A 39 13.41 2.82 -30.67
CA GLN A 39 13.25 1.61 -31.47
C GLN A 39 11.83 1.47 -32.03
N ALA A 40 10.80 1.75 -31.22
CA ALA A 40 9.40 1.65 -31.63
C ALA A 40 9.02 2.71 -32.69
N LEU A 41 9.65 3.88 -32.66
CA LEU A 41 9.48 4.95 -33.65
C LEU A 41 10.44 4.82 -34.85
N GLY A 42 11.13 3.68 -34.99
CA GLY A 42 12.00 3.41 -36.14
C GLY A 42 13.24 4.31 -36.22
N GLY A 43 13.65 4.94 -35.11
CA GLY A 43 14.81 5.85 -35.08
C GLY A 43 14.60 7.18 -35.81
N GLN A 44 13.35 7.53 -36.17
CA GLN A 44 13.07 8.84 -36.75
C GLN A 44 13.35 9.95 -35.73
N VAL A 45 14.13 10.95 -36.16
CA VAL A 45 14.42 12.18 -35.38
C VAL A 45 13.20 13.10 -35.37
N VAL A 46 12.33 12.98 -36.38
CA VAL A 46 11.10 13.76 -36.55
C VAL A 46 9.91 12.85 -36.24
N LEU A 47 9.10 13.25 -35.26
CA LEU A 47 7.87 12.54 -34.91
C LEU A 47 6.85 12.74 -36.04
N PRO A 48 6.04 11.71 -36.38
CA PRO A 48 4.92 11.87 -37.30
C PRO A 48 3.99 13.01 -36.85
N ASP A 49 3.40 13.74 -37.80
CA ASP A 49 2.42 14.81 -37.52
C ASP A 49 1.15 14.24 -36.85
N ASP A 50 0.95 12.93 -36.97
CA ASP A 50 -0.09 12.15 -36.31
C ASP A 50 0.19 11.99 -34.81
N TRP A 51 -0.25 12.99 -34.05
CA TRP A 51 -0.09 13.03 -32.59
C TRP A 51 -0.79 11.88 -31.87
N GLU A 52 -1.93 11.41 -32.40
CA GLU A 52 -2.69 10.30 -31.81
C GLU A 52 -1.91 8.99 -31.85
N THR A 53 -1.36 8.65 -33.03
CA THR A 53 -0.53 7.47 -33.24
C THR A 53 0.73 7.52 -32.38
N THR A 54 1.38 8.68 -32.34
CA THR A 54 2.57 8.91 -31.51
C THR A 54 2.25 8.73 -30.02
N ALA A 55 1.13 9.29 -29.55
CA ALA A 55 0.69 9.14 -28.17
C ALA A 55 0.36 7.68 -27.83
N GLU A 56 -0.21 6.93 -28.77
CA GLU A 56 -0.48 5.50 -28.60
C GLU A 56 0.81 4.69 -28.45
N VAL A 57 1.80 4.92 -29.32
CA VAL A 57 3.12 4.27 -29.25
C VAL A 57 3.79 4.54 -27.89
N ILE A 58 3.73 5.78 -27.41
CA ILE A 58 4.25 6.17 -26.08
C ILE A 58 3.51 5.41 -24.96
N ARG A 59 2.18 5.34 -25.02
CA ARG A 59 1.36 4.63 -24.01
C ARG A 59 1.63 3.14 -24.01
N VAL A 60 1.73 2.50 -25.18
CA VAL A 60 2.03 1.07 -25.34
C VAL A 60 3.44 0.75 -24.82
N THR A 61 4.43 1.53 -25.24
CA THR A 61 5.82 1.38 -24.79
C THR A 61 5.91 1.58 -23.28
N GLY A 62 5.22 2.59 -22.75
CA GLY A 62 5.18 2.89 -21.32
C GLY A 62 4.59 1.73 -20.51
N ARG A 63 3.50 1.13 -20.99
CA ARG A 63 2.91 -0.07 -20.37
C ARG A 63 3.86 -1.26 -20.38
N LYS A 64 4.62 -1.46 -21.46
CA LYS A 64 5.58 -2.57 -21.63
C LYS A 64 6.81 -2.43 -20.74
N VAL A 65 7.36 -1.22 -20.62
CA VAL A 65 8.61 -0.95 -19.88
C VAL A 65 8.36 -0.67 -18.40
N LEU A 66 7.49 0.28 -18.09
CA LEU A 66 7.26 0.72 -16.71
C LEU A 66 6.30 -0.25 -15.98
N GLY A 67 5.50 -0.98 -16.76
CA GLY A 67 4.44 -1.85 -16.27
C GLY A 67 3.17 -1.08 -15.93
N VAL A 68 2.09 -1.83 -15.76
CA VAL A 68 0.80 -1.32 -15.30
C VAL A 68 0.64 -1.52 -13.80
N SER A 69 0.04 -0.54 -13.14
CA SER A 69 -0.51 -0.68 -11.80
C SER A 69 -1.96 -1.11 -11.90
N SER A 70 -2.44 -1.83 -10.88
CA SER A 70 -3.85 -2.21 -10.76
C SER A 70 -4.80 -1.02 -10.58
N GLY A 71 -4.28 0.22 -10.50
CA GLY A 71 -5.07 1.45 -10.33
C GLY A 71 -5.77 1.58 -8.98
N ARG A 72 -5.84 0.50 -8.20
CA ARG A 72 -6.41 0.48 -6.86
C ARG A 72 -5.59 1.38 -5.95
N ARG A 73 -6.14 2.55 -5.61
CA ARG A 73 -5.72 3.20 -4.37
C ARG A 73 -6.04 2.21 -3.25
N LYS A 74 -5.09 2.06 -2.33
CA LYS A 74 -5.39 1.43 -1.05
C LYS A 74 -6.47 2.34 -0.48
N GLU A 75 -7.72 1.88 -0.42
CA GLU A 75 -8.74 2.58 0.37
C GLU A 75 -8.07 2.84 1.71
N ASP A 76 -8.05 4.12 2.12
CA ASP A 76 -7.65 4.45 3.47
C ASP A 76 -8.53 3.59 4.34
N LYS A 77 -7.90 2.60 4.98
CA LYS A 77 -8.58 1.78 5.97
C LYS A 77 -8.73 2.73 7.13
N GLU A 78 -9.75 3.58 7.08
CA GLU A 78 -10.20 4.31 8.25
C GLU A 78 -10.39 3.24 9.30
N THR A 79 -9.47 3.25 10.25
CA THR A 79 -9.39 2.22 11.25
C THR A 79 -10.38 2.70 12.30
N TRP A 80 -11.67 2.53 12.01
CA TRP A 80 -12.81 2.98 12.84
C TRP A 80 -12.74 2.48 14.30
N TRP A 81 -11.94 1.44 14.57
CA TRP A 81 -11.59 0.93 15.90
C TRP A 81 -10.30 1.54 16.51
N TRP A 82 -9.66 2.52 15.85
CA TRP A 82 -8.45 3.21 16.30
C TRP A 82 -8.82 4.38 17.22
N ASN A 83 -9.11 4.06 18.48
CA ASN A 83 -9.41 5.04 19.51
C ASN A 83 -8.15 5.39 20.34
N GLU A 84 -8.23 6.47 21.13
CA GLU A 84 -7.14 6.92 22.00
C GLU A 84 -6.73 5.84 23.02
N GLY A 85 -7.68 5.04 23.53
CA GLY A 85 -7.40 3.93 24.45
C GLY A 85 -6.56 2.80 23.83
N VAL A 86 -6.83 2.45 22.57
CA VAL A 86 -6.03 1.49 21.79
C VAL A 86 -4.65 2.08 21.52
N GLN A 87 -4.55 3.37 21.23
CA GLN A 87 -3.26 4.02 21.00
C GLN A 87 -2.40 4.05 22.27
N ASP A 88 -2.94 4.49 23.40
CA ASP A 88 -2.24 4.54 24.69
C ASP A 88 -1.81 3.12 25.14
N SER A 89 -2.70 2.13 25.04
CA SER A 89 -2.35 0.75 25.37
C SER A 89 -1.22 0.18 24.49
N ILE A 90 -1.22 0.49 23.19
CA ILE A 90 -0.13 0.10 22.26
C ILE A 90 1.17 0.82 22.61
N GLN A 91 1.13 2.11 22.94
CA GLN A 91 2.31 2.88 23.35
C GLN A 91 2.93 2.28 24.63
N ARG A 92 2.12 2.02 25.66
CA ARG A 92 2.57 1.37 26.91
C ARG A 92 3.21 0.01 26.66
N LYS A 93 2.57 -0.84 25.84
CA LYS A 93 3.12 -2.14 25.43
C LYS A 93 4.48 -1.97 24.72
N THR A 94 4.62 -0.95 23.89
CA THR A 94 5.86 -0.68 23.14
C THR A 94 6.99 -0.24 24.06
N LEU A 95 6.69 0.62 25.03
CA LEU A 95 7.65 1.03 26.07
C LEU A 95 8.11 -0.17 26.92
N ALA A 96 7.18 -1.04 27.32
CA ALA A 96 7.53 -2.25 28.06
C ALA A 96 8.39 -3.22 27.22
N LYS A 97 8.10 -3.35 25.91
CA LYS A 97 8.94 -4.13 25.00
C LYS A 97 10.35 -3.55 24.89
N LYS A 98 10.47 -2.22 24.85
CA LYS A 98 11.78 -1.54 24.82
C LYS A 98 12.57 -1.80 26.10
N LYS A 99 11.93 -1.67 27.28
CA LYS A 99 12.54 -2.00 28.57
C LYS A 99 13.00 -3.46 28.64
N TRP A 100 12.14 -4.41 28.27
CA TRP A 100 12.51 -5.83 28.21
C TRP A 100 13.67 -6.10 27.24
N ASN A 101 13.73 -5.43 26.09
CA ASN A 101 14.83 -5.60 25.16
C ASN A 101 16.18 -5.12 25.73
N MET A 102 16.17 -4.10 26.60
CA MET A 102 17.38 -3.60 27.26
C MET A 102 17.80 -4.49 28.43
N ASP A 103 16.88 -4.77 29.35
CA ASP A 103 17.21 -5.41 30.62
C ASP A 103 17.25 -6.95 30.51
N ARG A 104 16.51 -7.52 29.55
CA ARG A 104 16.33 -8.97 29.31
C ARG A 104 15.89 -9.79 30.53
N THR A 105 15.36 -9.15 31.57
CA THR A 105 14.83 -9.78 32.78
C THR A 105 13.46 -10.43 32.55
N GLU A 106 13.16 -11.52 33.27
CA GLU A 106 11.88 -12.23 33.15
C GLU A 106 10.69 -11.40 33.68
N GLU A 107 10.91 -10.54 34.68
CA GLU A 107 9.88 -9.61 35.19
C GLU A 107 9.38 -8.65 34.09
N LYS A 108 10.31 -8.06 33.34
CA LYS A 108 9.99 -7.18 32.21
C LYS A 108 9.33 -7.92 31.04
N ARG A 109 9.68 -9.20 30.87
CA ARG A 109 8.99 -10.06 29.91
C ARG A 109 7.53 -10.30 30.31
N GLN A 110 7.27 -10.51 31.59
CA GLN A 110 5.93 -10.72 32.12
C GLN A 110 5.09 -9.43 32.02
N GLU A 111 5.64 -8.28 32.41
CA GLU A 111 5.01 -6.95 32.22
C GLU A 111 4.61 -6.72 30.76
N TYR A 112 5.50 -7.04 29.81
CA TYR A 112 5.21 -6.95 28.38
C TYR A 112 4.05 -7.88 27.95
N LYS A 113 4.04 -9.13 28.41
CA LYS A 113 2.96 -10.10 28.09
C LYS A 113 1.61 -9.62 28.60
N GLU A 114 1.55 -9.08 29.81
CA GLU A 114 0.32 -8.55 30.40
C GLU A 114 -0.21 -7.35 29.62
N LEU A 115 0.66 -6.41 29.26
CA LEU A 115 0.31 -5.26 28.42
C LEU A 115 -0.12 -5.71 27.01
N GLN A 116 0.50 -6.75 26.45
CA GLN A 116 0.09 -7.33 25.18
C GLN A 116 -1.33 -7.92 25.26
N CYS A 117 -1.67 -8.62 26.35
CA CYS A 117 -3.02 -9.12 26.59
C CYS A 117 -4.03 -7.98 26.76
N ARG A 118 -3.67 -6.91 27.48
CA ARG A 118 -4.52 -5.70 27.63
C ARG A 118 -4.81 -5.05 26.29
N VAL A 119 -3.80 -4.86 25.42
CA VAL A 119 -4.00 -4.34 24.06
C VAL A 119 -4.97 -5.21 23.27
N LYS A 120 -4.84 -6.55 23.32
CA LYS A 120 -5.78 -7.44 22.62
C LYS A 120 -7.22 -7.27 23.10
N ARG A 121 -7.43 -7.08 24.41
CA ARG A 121 -8.76 -6.83 24.98
C ARG A 121 -9.31 -5.48 24.56
N GLU A 122 -8.52 -4.40 24.63
CA GLU A 122 -8.97 -3.06 24.21
C GLU A 122 -9.28 -3.00 22.71
N VAL A 123 -8.47 -3.63 21.86
CA VAL A 123 -8.78 -3.76 20.43
C VAL A 123 -10.07 -4.59 20.21
N SER A 124 -10.33 -5.59 21.04
CA SER A 124 -11.58 -6.37 20.96
C SER A 124 -12.79 -5.53 21.35
N LYS A 125 -12.69 -4.72 22.41
CA LYS A 125 -13.75 -3.79 22.84
C LYS A 125 -14.01 -2.72 21.78
N ALA A 126 -12.97 -2.06 21.31
CA ALA A 126 -13.07 -1.03 20.28
C ALA A 126 -13.67 -1.56 18.96
N LYS A 127 -13.49 -2.84 18.66
CA LYS A 127 -14.14 -3.51 17.50
C LYS A 127 -15.59 -3.92 17.75
N GLN A 128 -16.03 -4.03 19.01
CA GLN A 128 -17.41 -4.32 19.39
C GLN A 128 -18.25 -3.05 19.53
N GLU A 129 -17.63 -1.95 19.97
CA GLU A 129 -18.27 -0.65 20.17
C GLU A 129 -18.47 0.13 18.87
N ALA A 130 -17.62 -0.13 17.89
CA ALA A 130 -17.71 0.44 16.57
C ALA A 130 -18.72 -0.35 15.72
#